data_AF-A0AAP0K5Q1-F1
#
_entry.id   AF-A0AAP0K5Q1-F1
#
_cell.length_a   1.000
_cell.length_b   1.000
_cell.length_c   1.000
_cell.angle_alpha   90.00
_cell.angle_beta   90.00
_cell.angle_gamma   90.00
#
_symmetry.space_group_name_H-M   'P 1'
#
loop_
_entity.id
_entity.type
_entity.pdbx_description
1 polymer ?
#
loop_
_entity_poly.entity_id
_entity_poly.type
_entity_poly.pdbx_seq_one_letter_code
_entity_poly.pdbx_strand_id
1 'polypeptide(L)'
;MPRSQINGNFIDKTFSIVANILLRIIPTTSGEKEAFTYYRDGLMLLFGWFHYHKAAPKLAWFQDVESMLNHHLAGLLGLGSLSWAGHQVHVSLPINEFLDAGVDPKEIPLPHEFILNRDLLAQLYPSFAREGATPFFTLNWSKYGEFRLFAED
;
A
#
# COMPACT_ATOMS: atom_id res chain seq x y z
N MET A 1 18.80 41.53 4.83
CA MET A 1 17.67 40.93 5.56
C MET A 1 17.96 39.45 5.82
N PRO A 2 17.70 38.91 7.01
CA PRO A 2 18.07 37.55 7.39
C PRO A 2 17.12 36.52 6.77
N ARG A 3 17.64 35.32 6.51
CA ARG A 3 16.99 34.17 5.87
C ARG A 3 15.65 33.83 6.53
N SER A 4 14.60 33.67 5.72
CA SER A 4 13.35 33.09 6.19
C SER A 4 13.58 31.65 6.62
N GLN A 5 13.13 31.35 7.84
CA GLN A 5 13.05 30.02 8.40
C GLN A 5 12.18 29.17 7.47
N ILE A 6 12.74 28.13 6.86
CA ILE A 6 11.95 27.13 6.13
C ILE A 6 11.05 26.47 7.16
N ASN A 7 9.77 26.83 7.18
CA ASN A 7 8.73 26.19 7.97
C ASN A 7 8.54 24.74 7.46
N GLY A 8 9.44 23.85 7.85
CA GLY A 8 9.25 22.43 7.66
C GLY A 8 8.27 21.94 8.71
N ASN A 9 6.97 21.94 8.36
CA ASN A 9 5.93 21.37 9.20
C ASN A 9 6.34 19.94 9.59
N PHE A 10 6.19 19.60 10.86
CA PHE A 10 6.53 18.29 11.42
C PHE A 10 5.95 17.14 10.57
N ILE A 11 4.73 17.32 10.06
CA ILE A 11 4.03 16.39 9.18
C ILE A 11 4.80 16.14 7.88
N ASP A 12 5.27 17.19 7.20
CA ASP A 12 6.01 17.10 5.94
C ASP A 12 7.36 16.37 6.11
N LYS A 13 8.05 16.65 7.23
CA LYS A 13 9.28 15.94 7.59
C LYS A 13 9.02 14.47 7.90
N THR A 14 7.97 14.15 8.63
CA THR A 14 7.61 12.77 8.96
C THR A 14 7.26 11.99 7.70
N PHE A 15 6.43 12.54 6.80
CA PHE A 15 6.11 11.86 5.53
C PHE A 15 7.33 11.68 4.66
N SER A 16 8.22 12.68 4.58
CA SER A 16 9.48 12.59 3.84
C SER A 16 10.42 11.52 4.42
N ILE A 17 10.52 11.43 5.76
CA ILE A 17 11.34 10.42 6.44
C ILE A 17 10.76 9.02 6.21
N VAL A 18 9.45 8.83 6.38
CA VAL A 18 8.79 7.54 6.15
C VAL A 18 8.94 7.10 4.69
N ALA A 19 8.75 8.01 3.73
CA ALA A 19 8.93 7.70 2.31
C ALA A 19 10.38 7.31 1.98
N ASN A 20 11.36 7.97 2.59
CA ASN A 20 12.78 7.62 2.44
C ASN A 20 13.13 6.27 3.07
N ILE A 21 12.54 5.94 4.22
CA ILE A 21 12.71 4.64 4.87
C ILE A 21 12.09 3.54 3.99
N LEU A 22 10.87 3.75 3.48
CA LEU A 22 10.20 2.83 2.56
C LEU A 22 11.05 2.56 1.31
N LEU A 23 11.58 3.59 0.67
CA LEU A 23 12.44 3.43 -0.51
C LEU A 23 13.74 2.69 -0.22
N ARG A 24 14.26 2.77 1.01
CA ARG A 24 15.45 2.02 1.41
C ARG A 24 15.15 0.54 1.61
N ILE A 25 13.97 0.21 2.13
CA ILE A 25 13.58 -1.16 2.46
C ILE A 25 13.12 -1.95 1.23
N ILE A 26 12.55 -1.29 0.22
CA ILE A 26 12.08 -1.98 -1.00
C ILE A 26 13.27 -2.60 -1.75
N PRO A 27 13.23 -3.90 -2.11
CA PRO A 27 14.32 -4.59 -2.81
C PRO A 27 14.29 -4.31 -4.32
N THR A 28 14.40 -3.04 -4.71
CA THR A 28 14.49 -2.59 -6.11
C THR A 28 15.88 -2.03 -6.44
N THR A 29 16.19 -1.90 -7.73
CA THR A 29 17.48 -1.34 -8.16
C THR A 29 17.58 0.15 -7.77
N SER A 30 18.81 0.65 -7.62
CA SER A 30 19.03 2.08 -7.30
C SER A 30 18.42 3.00 -8.35
N GLY A 31 18.50 2.63 -9.64
CA GLY A 31 17.91 3.38 -10.75
C GLY A 31 16.37 3.43 -10.70
N GLU A 32 15.70 2.32 -10.37
CA GLU A 32 14.24 2.29 -10.24
C GLU A 32 13.76 3.13 -9.05
N LYS A 33 14.48 3.09 -7.92
CA LYS A 33 14.17 3.91 -6.74
C LYS A 33 14.29 5.40 -7.04
N GLU A 34 15.33 5.77 -7.78
CA GLU A 34 15.57 7.14 -8.20
C GLU A 34 14.49 7.63 -9.17
N ALA A 35 14.15 6.81 -10.19
CA ALA A 35 13.08 7.12 -11.13
C ALA A 35 11.71 7.30 -10.44
N PHE A 36 11.36 6.42 -9.50
CA PHE A 36 10.14 6.55 -8.71
C PHE A 36 10.15 7.83 -7.86
N THR A 37 11.28 8.16 -7.24
CA THR A 37 11.45 9.38 -6.44
C THR A 37 11.23 10.62 -7.30
N TYR A 38 11.88 10.71 -8.46
CA TYR A 38 11.69 11.82 -9.39
C TYR A 38 10.25 11.92 -9.90
N TYR A 39 9.61 10.80 -10.20
CA TYR A 39 8.22 10.80 -10.62
C TYR A 39 7.28 11.32 -9.52
N ARG A 40 7.41 10.79 -8.30
CA ARG A 40 6.64 11.23 -7.13
C ARG A 40 6.83 12.72 -6.87
N ASP A 41 8.08 13.16 -6.78
CA ASP A 41 8.41 14.54 -6.45
C ASP A 41 7.96 15.50 -7.56
N GLY A 42 8.13 15.10 -8.82
CA GLY A 42 7.62 15.82 -9.99
C GLY A 42 6.11 15.98 -9.97
N LEU A 43 5.36 14.92 -9.65
CA LEU A 43 3.90 14.99 -9.49
C LEU A 43 3.50 15.93 -8.34
N MET A 44 4.15 15.82 -7.17
CA MET A 44 3.82 16.66 -6.02
C MET A 44 4.03 18.15 -6.31
N LEU A 45 5.14 18.48 -6.98
CA LEU A 45 5.42 19.85 -7.43
C LEU A 45 4.39 20.33 -8.47
N LEU A 46 4.03 19.48 -9.43
CA LEU A 46 3.03 19.80 -10.45
C LEU A 46 1.66 20.08 -9.81
N PHE A 47 1.20 19.21 -8.91
CA PHE A 47 -0.07 19.39 -8.21
C PHE A 47 -0.05 20.61 -7.29
N GLY A 48 1.06 20.89 -6.62
CA GLY A 48 1.23 22.12 -5.83
C GLY A 48 1.15 23.37 -6.69
N TRP A 49 1.89 23.41 -7.80
CA TRP A 49 1.82 24.52 -8.76
C TRP A 49 0.41 24.69 -9.34
N PHE A 50 -0.24 23.58 -9.72
CA PHE A 50 -1.59 23.57 -10.31
C PHE A 50 -2.63 24.13 -9.33
N HIS A 51 -2.66 23.63 -8.10
CA HIS A 51 -3.60 24.10 -7.07
C HIS A 51 -3.26 25.51 -6.57
N TYR A 52 -2.10 26.08 -6.90
CA TYR A 52 -1.80 27.47 -6.57
C TYR A 52 -2.12 28.42 -7.73
N HIS A 53 -1.74 28.09 -8.97
CA HIS A 53 -1.82 29.02 -10.11
C HIS A 53 -2.99 28.78 -11.07
N LYS A 54 -3.54 27.56 -11.12
CA LYS A 54 -4.58 27.20 -12.09
C LYS A 54 -5.93 26.93 -11.43
N ALA A 55 -5.94 26.23 -10.30
CA ALA A 55 -7.16 25.83 -9.61
C ALA A 55 -7.03 26.09 -8.10
N ALA A 56 -6.88 27.37 -7.73
CA ALA A 56 -6.79 27.80 -6.34
C ALA A 56 -8.09 27.51 -5.56
N PRO A 57 -8.07 26.64 -4.54
CA PRO A 57 -9.26 26.36 -3.73
C PRO A 57 -9.67 27.59 -2.91
N LYS A 58 -10.97 27.75 -2.70
CA LYS A 58 -11.52 28.82 -1.85
C LYS A 58 -11.44 28.44 -0.37
N LEU A 59 -11.47 29.44 0.52
CA LEU A 59 -11.41 29.21 1.98
C LEU A 59 -12.48 28.22 2.49
N ALA A 60 -13.69 28.29 1.96
CA ALA A 60 -14.78 27.38 2.33
C ALA A 60 -14.44 25.89 2.09
N TRP A 61 -13.63 25.58 1.07
CA TRP A 61 -13.17 24.21 0.81
C TRP A 61 -12.22 23.71 1.91
N PHE A 62 -11.31 24.58 2.39
CA PHE A 62 -10.39 24.24 3.48
C PHE A 62 -11.09 24.11 4.84
N GLN A 63 -12.22 24.81 5.02
CA GLN A 63 -12.98 24.82 6.29
C GLN A 63 -14.05 23.73 6.35
N ASP A 64 -14.26 22.96 5.29
CA ASP A 64 -15.15 21.80 5.29
C ASP A 64 -14.51 20.62 6.04
N VAL A 65 -14.57 20.69 7.36
CA VAL A 65 -13.98 19.70 8.28
C VAL A 65 -14.69 18.35 8.19
N GLU A 66 -15.97 18.31 7.82
CA GLU A 66 -16.74 17.07 7.69
C GLU A 66 -16.26 16.30 6.45
N SER A 67 -16.18 16.97 5.30
CA SER A 67 -15.64 16.36 4.09
C SER A 67 -14.18 15.94 4.27
N MET A 68 -13.35 16.78 4.89
CA MET A 68 -11.96 16.47 5.20
C MET A 68 -11.88 15.21 6.07
N LEU A 69 -12.62 15.15 7.18
CA LEU A 69 -12.57 14.01 8.10
C LEU A 69 -13.05 12.72 7.44
N ASN A 70 -14.16 12.77 6.70
CA ASN A 70 -14.71 11.60 6.00
C ASN A 70 -13.73 11.07 4.94
N HIS A 71 -13.10 11.95 4.16
CA HIS A 71 -12.09 11.53 3.17
C HIS A 71 -10.81 10.99 3.81
N HIS A 72 -10.36 11.55 4.94
CA HIS A 72 -9.17 11.03 5.61
C HIS A 72 -9.44 9.70 6.32
N LEU A 73 -10.56 9.56 7.02
CA LEU A 73 -10.89 8.33 7.74
C LEU A 73 -11.28 7.20 6.79
N ALA A 74 -12.28 7.40 5.94
CA ALA A 74 -12.76 6.35 5.06
C ALA A 74 -11.84 6.16 3.85
N GLY A 75 -11.39 7.25 3.24
CA GLY A 75 -10.51 7.23 2.07
C GLY A 75 -9.07 6.89 2.44
N LEU A 76 -8.35 7.84 3.04
CA LEU A 76 -6.91 7.69 3.27
C LEU A 76 -6.58 6.50 4.20
N LEU A 77 -7.24 6.39 5.35
CA LEU A 77 -6.97 5.33 6.33
C LEU A 77 -7.70 4.03 5.97
N GLY A 78 -9.00 4.12 5.68
CA GLY A 78 -9.83 2.96 5.34
C GLY A 78 -9.35 2.26 4.06
N LEU A 79 -9.42 2.93 2.90
CA LEU A 79 -8.96 2.33 1.64
C LEU A 79 -7.44 2.05 1.64
N GLY A 80 -6.65 2.85 2.39
CA GLY A 80 -5.23 2.60 2.59
C GLY A 80 -4.97 1.25 3.26
N SER A 81 -5.63 1.00 4.41
CA SER A 81 -5.54 -0.28 5.13
C SER A 81 -6.10 -1.45 4.32
N LEU A 82 -7.20 -1.26 3.58
CA LEU A 82 -7.79 -2.28 2.73
C LEU A 82 -6.86 -2.67 1.56
N SER A 83 -6.27 -1.68 0.90
CA SER A 83 -5.30 -1.91 -0.18
C SER A 83 -4.05 -2.62 0.33
N TRP A 84 -3.58 -2.24 1.52
CA TRP A 84 -2.44 -2.90 2.16
C TRP A 84 -2.76 -4.34 2.56
N ALA A 85 -3.94 -4.61 3.14
CA ALA A 85 -4.39 -5.96 3.44
C ALA A 85 -4.50 -6.82 2.17
N GLY A 86 -5.03 -6.27 1.08
CA GLY A 86 -5.05 -6.94 -0.22
C GLY A 86 -3.64 -7.28 -0.72
N HIS A 87 -2.69 -6.35 -0.61
CA HIS A 87 -1.29 -6.62 -0.93
C HIS A 87 -0.69 -7.73 -0.04
N GLN A 88 -0.95 -7.71 1.26
CA GLN A 88 -0.49 -8.75 2.18
C GLN A 88 -1.05 -10.13 1.81
N VAL A 89 -2.35 -10.24 1.56
CA VAL A 89 -3.02 -11.51 1.23
C VAL A 89 -2.58 -12.06 -0.13
N HIS A 90 -2.44 -11.21 -1.14
CA HIS A 90 -2.15 -11.66 -2.51
C HIS A 90 -0.66 -11.73 -2.86
N VAL A 91 0.22 -11.07 -2.09
CA VAL A 91 1.66 -11.01 -2.40
C VAL A 91 2.50 -11.47 -1.21
N SER A 92 2.37 -10.82 -0.06
CA SER A 92 3.27 -11.09 1.07
C SER A 92 3.09 -12.50 1.65
N LEU A 93 1.84 -12.93 1.87
CA LEU A 93 1.55 -14.24 2.46
C LEU A 93 2.02 -15.41 1.57
N PRO A 94 1.71 -15.48 0.26
CA PRO A 94 2.23 -16.54 -0.60
C PRO A 94 3.76 -16.61 -0.62
N ILE A 95 4.44 -15.46 -0.69
CA ILE A 95 5.91 -15.42 -0.75
C ILE A 95 6.52 -15.86 0.58
N ASN A 96 5.96 -15.41 1.71
CA ASN A 96 6.45 -15.80 3.03
C ASN A 96 6.32 -17.31 3.27
N GLU A 97 5.22 -17.94 2.83
CA GLU A 97 5.08 -19.41 2.94
C GLU A 97 6.21 -20.17 2.21
N PHE A 98 6.61 -19.72 1.03
CA PHE A 98 7.75 -20.32 0.32
C PHE A 98 9.09 -20.04 1.01
N LEU A 99 9.28 -18.82 1.54
CA LEU A 99 10.49 -18.46 2.29
C LEU A 99 10.61 -19.27 3.58
N ASP A 100 9.51 -19.44 4.31
CA ASP A 100 9.44 -20.23 5.55
C ASP A 100 9.62 -21.73 5.28
N ALA A 101 9.20 -22.21 4.10
CA ALA A 101 9.50 -23.56 3.62
C ALA A 101 10.97 -23.75 3.15
N GLY A 102 11.78 -22.69 3.15
CA GLY A 102 13.20 -22.74 2.81
C GLY A 102 13.51 -22.76 1.31
N VAL A 103 12.57 -22.32 0.46
CA VAL A 103 12.78 -22.21 -0.99
C VAL A 103 13.71 -21.04 -1.31
N ASP A 104 14.66 -21.24 -2.23
CA ASP A 104 15.55 -20.16 -2.67
C ASP A 104 14.72 -19.01 -3.29
N PRO A 105 14.93 -17.75 -2.91
CA PRO A 105 14.19 -16.60 -3.46
C PRO A 105 14.17 -16.51 -4.99
N LYS A 106 15.14 -17.10 -5.69
CA LYS A 106 15.20 -17.14 -7.17
C LYS A 106 14.25 -18.15 -7.77
N GLU A 107 13.83 -19.16 -7.01
CA GLU A 107 12.91 -20.21 -7.44
C GLU A 107 11.45 -19.87 -7.09
N ILE A 108 11.23 -18.86 -6.24
CA ILE A 108 9.89 -18.39 -5.88
C ILE A 108 9.23 -17.73 -7.12
N PRO A 109 8.00 -18.15 -7.50
CA PRO A 109 7.24 -17.50 -8.56
C PRO A 109 7.08 -16.00 -8.33
N LEU A 110 7.00 -15.22 -9.41
CA LEU A 110 6.85 -13.78 -9.30
C LEU A 110 5.48 -13.40 -8.70
N PRO A 111 5.37 -12.27 -7.98
CA PRO A 111 4.12 -11.84 -7.33
C PRO A 111 2.88 -11.86 -8.23
N HIS A 112 3.03 -11.49 -9.50
CA HIS A 112 1.91 -11.45 -10.44
C HIS A 112 1.45 -12.85 -10.89
N GLU A 113 2.31 -13.86 -10.80
CA GLU A 113 1.95 -15.24 -11.13
C GLU A 113 0.97 -15.81 -10.10
N PHE A 114 1.11 -15.46 -8.82
CA PHE A 114 0.15 -15.84 -7.77
C PHE A 114 -1.25 -15.22 -7.97
N ILE A 115 -1.32 -14.07 -8.64
CA ILE A 115 -2.59 -13.39 -8.93
C ILE A 115 -3.27 -14.03 -10.16
N LEU A 116 -2.48 -14.34 -11.20
CA LEU A 116 -3.00 -14.83 -12.48
C LEU A 116 -3.23 -16.35 -12.49
N ASN A 117 -2.43 -17.10 -11.74
CA ASN A 117 -2.48 -18.56 -11.70
C ASN A 117 -3.10 -19.07 -10.39
N ARG A 118 -4.37 -19.47 -10.48
CA ARG A 118 -5.11 -20.07 -9.34
C ARG A 118 -4.51 -21.39 -8.87
N ASP A 119 -3.82 -22.13 -9.72
CA ASP A 119 -3.27 -23.44 -9.35
C ASP A 119 -2.05 -23.31 -8.41
N LEU A 120 -1.29 -22.21 -8.53
CA LEU A 120 -0.22 -21.88 -7.58
C LEU A 120 -0.81 -21.52 -6.21
N LEU A 121 -1.88 -20.73 -6.22
CA LEU A 121 -2.57 -20.34 -4.98
C LEU A 121 -3.28 -21.55 -4.33
N ALA A 122 -3.79 -22.50 -5.12
CA ALA A 122 -4.43 -23.72 -4.64
C ALA A 122 -3.49 -24.66 -3.88
N GLN A 123 -2.19 -24.62 -4.20
CA GLN A 123 -1.18 -25.41 -3.49
C GLN A 123 -0.95 -24.88 -2.07
N LEU A 124 -1.06 -23.56 -1.88
CA LEU A 124 -0.86 -22.89 -0.60
C LEU A 124 -2.16 -22.82 0.22
N TYR A 125 -3.27 -22.45 -0.43
CA TYR A 125 -4.56 -22.16 0.20
C TYR A 125 -5.70 -22.91 -0.54
N PRO A 126 -5.85 -24.23 -0.30
CA PRO A 126 -6.76 -25.08 -1.06
C PRO A 126 -8.25 -24.70 -0.87
N SER A 127 -8.65 -24.21 0.30
CA SER A 127 -10.03 -23.75 0.53
C SER A 127 -10.30 -22.45 -0.23
N PHE A 128 -9.35 -21.52 -0.21
CA PHE A 128 -9.45 -20.25 -0.93
C PHE A 128 -9.52 -20.45 -2.45
N ALA A 129 -8.67 -21.33 -3.00
CA ALA A 129 -8.66 -21.57 -4.44
C ALA A 129 -9.92 -22.30 -4.93
N ARG A 130 -10.62 -23.07 -4.09
CA ARG A 130 -11.86 -23.75 -4.47
C ARG A 130 -13.09 -22.84 -4.37
N GLU A 131 -13.24 -22.14 -3.25
CA GLU A 131 -14.45 -21.39 -2.91
C GLU A 131 -14.39 -19.91 -3.37
N GLY A 132 -13.16 -19.39 -3.56
CA GLY A 132 -12.89 -18.04 -4.00
C GLY A 132 -13.50 -16.97 -3.10
N ALA A 133 -14.20 -16.01 -3.71
CA ALA A 133 -14.88 -14.93 -3.00
C ALA A 133 -16.28 -15.30 -2.49
N THR A 134 -16.78 -16.51 -2.77
CA THR A 134 -18.15 -16.91 -2.37
C THR A 134 -18.37 -16.83 -0.85
N PRO A 135 -17.45 -17.33 0.01
CA PRO A 135 -17.61 -17.26 1.47
C PRO A 135 -17.68 -15.83 2.03
N PHE A 136 -17.06 -14.86 1.35
CA PHE A 136 -17.14 -13.45 1.72
C PHE A 136 -18.58 -12.92 1.64
N PHE A 137 -19.26 -13.18 0.52
CA PHE A 137 -20.62 -12.69 0.28
C PHE A 137 -21.70 -13.51 1.01
N THR A 138 -21.40 -14.75 1.40
CA THR A 138 -22.31 -15.59 2.21
C THR A 138 -22.10 -15.44 3.72
N LEU A 139 -21.17 -14.55 4.12
CA LEU A 139 -20.79 -14.32 5.53
C LEU A 139 -20.22 -15.56 6.24
N ASN A 140 -19.74 -16.55 5.48
CA ASN A 140 -19.10 -17.75 6.01
C ASN A 140 -17.57 -17.54 6.14
N TRP A 141 -17.17 -16.59 6.98
CA TRP A 141 -15.76 -16.14 7.04
C TRP A 141 -14.82 -17.13 7.71
N SER A 142 -15.33 -18.17 8.40
CA SER A 142 -14.49 -19.22 8.98
C SER A 142 -13.70 -20.00 7.91
N LYS A 143 -14.12 -19.93 6.65
CA LYS A 143 -13.44 -20.53 5.49
C LYS A 143 -12.12 -19.85 5.13
N TYR A 144 -11.86 -18.64 5.62
CA TYR A 144 -10.61 -17.92 5.40
C TYR A 144 -9.56 -18.16 6.50
N GLY A 145 -9.80 -19.10 7.42
CA GLY A 145 -8.88 -19.42 8.52
C GLY A 145 -7.51 -19.94 8.05
N GLU A 146 -7.40 -20.43 6.81
CA GLU A 146 -6.12 -20.90 6.24
C GLU A 146 -5.07 -19.78 6.10
N PHE A 147 -5.47 -18.51 6.04
CA PHE A 147 -4.53 -17.39 5.88
C PHE A 147 -3.66 -17.09 7.12
N ARG A 148 -3.69 -17.92 8.18
CA ARG A 148 -2.84 -17.84 9.39
C ARG A 148 -2.56 -16.41 9.89
N LEU A 149 -3.59 -15.56 9.86
CA LEU A 149 -3.47 -14.14 10.21
C LEU A 149 -3.28 -13.92 11.72
N PHE A 150 -3.61 -14.93 12.52
CA PHE A 150 -3.41 -14.96 13.96
C PHE A 150 -2.67 -16.25 14.31
N ALA A 151 -1.64 -16.15 15.16
CA ALA A 151 -0.97 -17.32 15.71
C ALA A 151 -1.92 -18.05 16.65
N GLU A 152 -2.15 -19.33 16.41
CA GLU A 152 -2.71 -20.23 17.41
C GLU A 152 -1.54 -20.69 18.28
N ASP A 153 -1.51 -20.23 19.53
CA ASP A 153 -0.63 -20.76 20.59
C ASP A 153 -1.14 -22.13 21.07
#